data_AF-D7SKH9-F1
#
_entry.id   AF-D7SKH9-F1
#
_cell.length_a   1.000
_cell.length_b   1.000
_cell.length_c   1.000
_cell.angle_alpha   90.00
_cell.angle_beta   90.00
_cell.angle_gamma   90.00
#
_symmetry.space_group_name_H-M   'P 1'
#
loop_
_entity.id
_entity.type
_entity.pdbx_description
1 polymer ?
#
loop_
_entity_poly.entity_id
_entity_poly.type
_entity_poly.pdbx_seq_one_letter_code
_entity_poly.pdbx_strand_id
1 'polypeptide(L)' 'MGRKAGGLYINPKKFGTLQKPCMKEMITFLNCLALNQNNDDKCVRHKDLLNACMDAQTGKNKRGWGSINYHLQRLNRGSK' A
#
# COMPACT_ATOMS: atom_id res chain seq x y z
N MET A 1 -7.50 22.11 21.47
CA MET A 1 -8.13 20.79 21.20
C MET A 1 -7.04 19.72 21.13
N GLY A 2 -6.62 19.21 22.29
CA GLY A 2 -5.52 18.26 22.42
C GLY A 2 -5.96 16.81 22.23
N ARG A 3 -5.05 15.97 21.74
CA ARG A 3 -5.21 14.51 21.66
C ARG A 3 -5.59 13.97 23.04
N LYS A 4 -6.83 13.47 23.19
CA LYS A 4 -7.23 12.74 24.40
C LYS A 4 -6.39 11.47 24.50
N ALA A 5 -5.50 11.41 25.48
CA ALA A 5 -4.79 10.20 25.85
C ALA A 5 -5.82 9.09 26.15
N GLY A 6 -5.68 7.91 25.55
CA GLY A 6 -6.57 6.77 25.75
C GLY A 6 -7.69 6.56 24.71
N GLY A 7 -7.69 7.27 23.58
CA GLY A 7 -8.65 7.03 22.49
C GLY A 7 -8.19 5.96 21.49
N LEU A 8 -9.07 5.02 21.15
CA LEU A 8 -8.88 4.13 20.00
C LEU A 8 -8.88 4.97 18.70
N TYR A 9 -7.72 5.08 18.06
CA TYR A 9 -7.52 5.84 16.83
C TYR A 9 -6.41 5.22 15.99
N ILE A 10 -6.67 5.06 14.69
CA ILE A 10 -5.69 4.56 13.74
C ILE A 10 -5.23 5.72 12.87
N ASN A 11 -3.91 5.89 12.75
CA ASN A 11 -3.33 6.90 11.87
C ASN A 11 -3.18 6.31 10.45
N PRO A 12 -4.07 6.64 9.49
CA PRO A 12 -3.99 6.08 8.13
C PRO A 12 -2.69 6.44 7.41
N LYS A 13 -2.02 7.54 7.79
CA LYS A 13 -0.73 7.94 7.22
C LYS A 13 0.38 6.93 7.53
N LYS A 14 0.32 6.23 8.67
CA LYS A 14 1.32 5.20 9.04
C LYS A 14 1.19 3.91 8.22
N PHE A 15 0.03 3.66 7.62
CA PHE A 15 -0.26 2.43 6.87
C PHE A 15 -0.33 2.65 5.36
N GLY A 16 -0.12 3.89 4.89
CA GLY A 16 -0.11 4.23 3.46
C GLY A 16 1.10 3.67 2.69
N THR A 17 2.18 3.30 3.38
CA THR A 17 3.37 2.65 2.78
C THR A 17 3.16 1.17 2.50
N LEU A 18 2.29 0.50 3.26
CA LEU A 18 1.89 -0.90 3.03
C LEU A 18 1.07 -1.09 1.74
N GLN A 19 0.60 0.00 1.14
CA GLN A 19 -0.36 0.05 0.04
C GLN A 19 0.31 0.24 -1.33
N LYS A 20 1.55 -0.21 -1.50
CA LYS A 20 2.22 -0.23 -2.82
C LYS A 20 2.35 -1.68 -3.32
N PRO A 21 1.22 -2.33 -3.67
CA PRO A 21 1.15 -3.73 -4.11
C PRO A 21 2.08 -4.12 -5.28
N CYS A 22 2.57 -3.19 -6.13
CA CYS A 22 3.57 -3.52 -7.16
C CYS A 22 5.03 -3.28 -6.77
N MET A 23 5.33 -2.82 -5.55
CA MET A 23 6.71 -2.56 -5.14
C MET A 23 7.58 -3.80 -5.21
N LYS A 24 7.03 -4.97 -4.86
CA LYS A 24 7.77 -6.23 -4.92
C LYS A 24 8.21 -6.54 -6.35
N GLU A 25 7.27 -6.58 -7.30
CA GLU A 25 7.57 -6.86 -8.71
C GLU A 25 8.48 -5.79 -9.33
N MET A 26 8.33 -4.53 -8.91
CA MET A 26 9.20 -3.43 -9.35
C MET A 26 10.65 -3.65 -8.91
N ILE A 27 10.88 -3.99 -7.64
CA ILE A 27 12.22 -4.28 -7.12
C ILE A 27 12.81 -5.50 -7.85
N THR A 28 12.02 -6.54 -8.08
CA THR A 28 12.47 -7.73 -8.81
C THR A 28 12.88 -7.42 -10.24
N PHE A 29 12.12 -6.59 -10.96
CA PHE A 29 12.49 -6.12 -12.30
C PHE A 29 13.79 -5.30 -12.28
N LEU A 30 13.93 -4.35 -11.35
CA LEU A 30 15.15 -3.54 -11.20
C LEU A 30 16.38 -4.39 -10.88
N ASN A 31 16.23 -5.39 -10.02
CA ASN A 31 17.31 -6.34 -9.73
C ASN A 31 17.73 -7.12 -10.98
N CYS A 32 16.76 -7.53 -11.81
CA CYS A 32 17.07 -8.20 -13.08
C CYS A 32 17.83 -7.26 -14.03
N LEU A 33 17.43 -5.99 -14.15
CA LEU A 33 18.14 -5.01 -14.98
C LEU A 33 19.56 -4.77 -14.49
N ALA A 34 19.75 -4.62 -13.18
CA ALA A 34 21.06 -4.43 -12.58
C ALA A 34 22.03 -5.59 -12.90
N LEU A 35 21.52 -6.82 -12.93
CA LEU A 35 22.32 -8.01 -13.27
C LEU A 35 22.56 -8.19 -14.77
N ASN A 36 21.68 -7.64 -15.61
CA ASN A 36 21.69 -7.83 -17.06
C ASN A 36 22.15 -6.59 -17.85
N GLN A 37 22.87 -5.67 -17.22
CA GLN A 37 23.38 -4.44 -17.85
C GLN A 37 22.26 -3.59 -18.48
N ASN A 38 21.12 -3.51 -17.80
CA ASN A 38 19.90 -2.84 -18.28
C ASN A 38 19.32 -3.43 -19.58
N ASN A 39 19.59 -4.70 -19.88
CA ASN A 39 18.94 -5.39 -20.98
C ASN A 39 17.55 -5.92 -20.53
N ASP A 40 16.51 -5.19 -20.94
CA ASP A 40 15.10 -5.52 -20.70
C ASP A 40 14.67 -6.87 -21.30
N ASP A 41 15.25 -7.29 -22.43
CA ASP A 41 14.86 -8.53 -23.14
C ASP A 41 15.16 -9.77 -22.30
N LYS A 42 16.17 -9.69 -21.42
CA LYS A 42 16.49 -10.75 -20.47
C LYS A 42 15.56 -10.76 -19.25
N CYS A 43 14.78 -9.70 -19.07
CA CYS A 43 13.92 -9.46 -17.91
C CYS A 43 12.42 -9.45 -18.24
N VAL A 44 12.03 -9.91 -19.44
CA VAL A 44 10.64 -9.90 -19.96
C VAL A 44 9.66 -10.49 -18.95
N ARG A 45 9.98 -11.63 -18.34
CA ARG A 45 9.11 -12.25 -17.32
C ARG A 45 8.80 -11.31 -16.15
N HIS A 46 9.80 -10.60 -15.64
CA HIS A 46 9.63 -9.68 -14.52
C HIS A 46 8.90 -8.40 -14.94
N LYS A 47 9.11 -7.97 -16.18
CA LYS A 47 8.38 -6.86 -16.81
C LYS A 47 6.90 -7.17 -16.95
N ASP A 48 6.55 -8.38 -17.41
CA ASP A 48 5.16 -8.81 -17.57
C ASP A 48 4.43 -8.91 -16.22
N LEU A 49 5.09 -9.43 -15.19
CA LEU A 49 4.54 -9.48 -13.83
C LEU A 49 4.30 -8.07 -13.27
N LEU A 50 5.23 -7.14 -13.50
CA LEU A 50 5.07 -5.75 -13.10
C LEU A 50 3.89 -5.10 -13.85
N ASN A 51 3.78 -5.30 -15.16
CA ASN A 51 2.68 -4.77 -15.98
C ASN A 51 1.32 -5.32 -15.52
N ALA A 52 1.22 -6.64 -15.35
CA ALA A 52 0.00 -7.29 -14.85
C ALA A 52 -0.42 -6.75 -13.47
N CYS A 53 0.56 -6.49 -12.59
CA CYS A 53 0.30 -5.88 -11.29
C CYS A 53 -0.25 -4.46 -11.40
N MET A 54 0.32 -3.65 -12.30
CA MET A 54 -0.08 -2.27 -12.52
C MET A 54 -1.47 -2.20 -13.15
N ASP A 55 -1.75 -3.03 -14.16
CA ASP A 55 -3.07 -3.14 -14.78
C ASP A 55 -4.15 -3.56 -13.79
N ALA A 56 -3.83 -4.52 -12.91
CA ALA A 56 -4.73 -4.93 -11.83
C ALA A 56 -5.02 -3.84 -10.79
N GLN A 57 -4.28 -2.72 -10.81
CA GLN A 57 -4.47 -1.58 -9.93
C GLN A 57 -5.00 -0.32 -10.61
N THR A 58 -4.83 -0.22 -11.92
CA THR A 58 -5.46 0.82 -12.73
C THR A 58 -6.98 0.75 -12.49
N GLY A 59 -7.54 1.77 -11.85
CA GLY A 59 -8.97 1.85 -11.50
C GLY A 59 -9.34 1.44 -10.06
N LYS A 60 -8.42 0.88 -9.27
CA LYS A 60 -8.63 0.67 -7.83
C LYS A 60 -8.37 2.00 -7.10
N ASN A 61 -9.41 2.84 -7.02
CA ASN A 61 -9.39 4.01 -6.15
C ASN A 61 -9.01 3.56 -4.73
N LYS A 62 -7.96 4.15 -4.17
CA LYS A 62 -7.55 3.95 -2.77
C LYS A 62 -8.76 4.24 -1.91
N ARG A 63 -9.48 3.20 -1.48
CA ARG A 63 -10.46 3.37 -0.41
C ARG A 63 -9.61 3.79 0.78
N GLY A 64 -9.63 5.09 1.09
CA GLY A 64 -9.16 5.57 2.37
C GLY A 64 -9.81 4.71 3.44
N TRP A 65 -9.18 4.61 4.60
CA TRP A 65 -9.66 3.85 5.76
C TRP A 65 -11.10 4.21 6.22
N GLY A 66 -11.83 5.04 5.47
CA GLY A 66 -13.27 5.25 5.57
C GLY A 66 -13.62 5.90 6.89
N SER A 67 -14.77 5.52 7.43
CA SER A 67 -15.26 5.94 8.74
C SER A 67 -14.68 5.14 9.91
N ILE A 68 -13.60 4.35 9.74
CA ILE A 68 -13.08 3.46 10.80
C ILE A 68 -12.76 4.22 12.10
N ASN A 69 -12.14 5.40 12.00
CA ASN A 69 -11.84 6.22 13.18
C ASN A 69 -13.11 6.77 13.84
N TYR A 70 -14.18 6.98 13.07
CA TYR A 70 -15.49 7.33 13.61
C TYR A 70 -16.09 6.16 14.41
N HIS A 71 -15.97 4.92 13.92
CA HIS A 71 -16.42 3.74 14.66
C HIS A 71 -15.59 3.48 15.93
N LEU A 72 -14.26 3.61 15.85
CA LEU A 72 -13.36 3.44 17.00
C LEU A 72 -13.65 4.46 18.13
N GLN A 73 -13.97 5.70 17.77
CA GLN A 73 -14.37 6.71 18.74
C GLN A 73 -15.69 6.38 19.47
N ARG A 74 -16.62 5.68 18.81
CA ARG A 74 -17.88 5.24 19.42
C ARG A 74 -17.69 4.06 20.37
N LEU A 75 -16.89 3.06 19.98
CA LEU A 75 -16.55 1.93 20.85
C LEU A 75 -15.88 2.40 22.15
N ASN A 76 -14.97 3.36 22.03
CA ASN A 76 -14.28 3.93 23.20
C ASN A 76 -15.20 4.67 24.19
N ARG A 77 -16.42 5.03 23.77
CA ARG A 77 -17.44 5.67 24.61
C ARG A 77 -18.47 4.68 25.16
N GLY A 78 -18.71 3.57 24.45
CA GLY A 78 -19.68 2.55 24.82
C GLY A 78 -19.14 1.48 25.79
N SER A 79 -17.82 1.30 25.86
CA SER A 79 -17.17 0.54 26.94
C SER A 79 -17.02 1.43 28.18
N LYS A 80 -18.11 1.61 28.92
CA LYS A 80 -18.09 2.13 30.29
C LYS A 80 -19.09 1.37 31.13
#